data_AF-A0A0F9LXU3-F1
#
_entry.id   AF-A0A0F9LXU3-F1
#
_cell.length_a   1.000
_cell.length_b   1.000
_cell.length_c   1.000
_cell.angle_alpha   90.00
_cell.angle_beta   90.00
_cell.angle_gamma   90.00
#
_symmetry.space_group_name_H-M   'P 1'
#
loop_
_entity.id
_entity.type
_entity.pdbx_description
1 polymer ?
#
loop_
_entity_poly.entity_id
_entity_poly.type
_entity_poly.pdbx_seq_one_letter_code
_entity_poly.pdbx_strand_id
1 'polypeptide(L)'
;MNIFKKSKKGIKVCRIEGKKLISAFFSGRDVKYKIGGWTKKPKKCGPLAIFDSFDAAVCFFEDYTLANRKFYLCKYKESEEKHLYLRIGDGFLRKFDLPKGTILANKVKLIEEIT
;
A
#
# COMPACT_ATOMS: atom_id res chain seq x y z
N MET A 1 13.12 -13.94 24.96
CA MET A 1 11.77 -13.94 24.37
C MET A 1 11.85 -13.64 22.88
N ASN A 2 11.61 -14.63 22.03
CA ASN A 2 11.65 -14.48 20.57
C ASN A 2 10.30 -13.92 20.10
N ILE A 3 10.15 -12.59 20.12
CA ILE A 3 8.93 -11.91 19.63
C ILE A 3 8.99 -11.87 18.11
N PHE A 4 8.80 -13.03 17.46
CA PHE A 4 8.37 -13.05 16.07
C PHE A 4 6.95 -12.49 16.04
N LYS A 5 6.81 -11.16 15.96
CA LYS A 5 5.56 -10.52 15.56
C LYS A 5 5.15 -11.19 14.25
N LYS A 6 4.14 -12.08 14.31
CA LYS A 6 3.60 -12.76 13.14
C LYS A 6 3.31 -11.69 12.10
N SER A 7 3.98 -11.77 10.95
CA SER A 7 3.68 -10.90 9.82
C SER A 7 2.21 -11.09 9.46
N LYS A 8 1.41 -10.03 9.55
CA LYS A 8 0.00 -10.04 9.17
C LYS A 8 -0.12 -10.14 7.64
N LYS A 9 -1.28 -10.59 7.16
CA LYS A 9 -1.60 -10.72 5.72
C LYS A 9 -2.63 -9.68 5.30
N GLY A 10 -2.53 -9.21 4.07
CA GLY A 10 -3.48 -8.28 3.45
C GLY A 10 -3.29 -8.23 1.94
N ILE A 11 -4.00 -7.31 1.27
CA ILE A 11 -3.98 -7.13 -0.18
C ILE A 11 -3.23 -5.87 -0.54
N LYS A 12 -2.23 -5.98 -1.41
CA LYS A 12 -1.54 -4.84 -1.98
C LYS A 12 -1.94 -4.70 -3.45
N VAL A 13 -2.37 -3.50 -3.82
CA VAL A 13 -2.64 -3.16 -5.22
C VAL A 13 -1.44 -2.44 -5.83
N CYS A 14 -1.00 -2.93 -6.99
CA CYS A 14 0.05 -2.32 -7.78
C CYS A 14 -0.48 -1.99 -9.18
N ARG A 15 -0.07 -0.85 -9.74
CA ARG A 15 -0.11 -0.57 -11.17
C ARG A 15 1.04 -1.31 -11.88
N ILE A 16 0.77 -1.76 -13.09
CA ILE A 16 1.77 -2.31 -14.00
C ILE A 16 2.21 -1.22 -14.97
N GLU A 17 3.52 -1.00 -15.07
CA GLU A 17 4.13 -0.17 -16.11
C GLU A 17 5.26 -0.95 -16.78
N GLY A 18 4.96 -1.49 -17.97
CA GLY A 18 5.84 -2.44 -18.64
C GLY A 18 6.09 -3.65 -17.73
N LYS A 19 7.34 -3.87 -17.33
CA LYS A 19 7.74 -4.98 -16.43
C LYS A 19 7.78 -4.60 -14.94
N LYS A 20 7.33 -3.40 -14.55
CA LYS A 20 7.47 -2.86 -13.19
C LYS A 20 6.14 -2.91 -12.45
N LEU A 21 6.18 -3.36 -11.19
CA LEU A 21 5.07 -3.26 -10.24
C LEU A 21 5.25 -2.00 -9.41
N ILE A 22 4.31 -1.07 -9.51
CA ILE A 22 4.40 0.26 -8.93
C ILE A 22 3.16 0.53 -8.09
N SER A 23 3.31 1.17 -6.94
CA SER A 23 2.17 1.72 -6.21
C SER A 23 2.46 3.20 -5.98
N ALA A 24 1.51 4.04 -6.38
CA ALA A 24 1.57 5.46 -6.11
C ALA A 24 1.42 5.70 -4.61
N PHE A 25 2.29 6.56 -4.07
CA PHE A 25 2.02 7.25 -2.82
C PHE A 25 1.03 8.37 -3.07
N PHE A 26 0.24 8.67 -2.05
CA PHE A 26 -0.64 9.84 -2.06
C PHE A 26 0.12 11.16 -2.30
N SER A 27 1.44 11.20 -2.09
CA SER A 27 2.32 12.34 -2.38
C SER A 27 2.87 12.38 -3.82
N GLY A 28 2.28 11.62 -4.77
CA GLY A 28 2.72 11.59 -6.18
C GLY A 28 4.07 10.91 -6.42
N ARG A 29 4.58 10.12 -5.47
CA ARG A 29 5.82 9.35 -5.64
C ARG A 29 5.52 7.87 -5.88
N ASP A 30 6.28 7.27 -6.77
CA ASP A 30 6.12 5.85 -7.09
C ASP A 30 7.03 4.97 -6.24
N VAL A 31 6.45 3.88 -5.71
CA VAL A 31 7.21 2.83 -5.05
C VAL A 31 7.17 1.56 -5.87
N LYS A 32 8.37 1.07 -6.18
CA LYS A 32 8.59 -0.17 -6.92
C LYS A 32 8.54 -1.37 -5.98
N TYR A 33 7.83 -2.41 -6.40
CA TYR A 33 7.71 -3.66 -5.69
C TYR A 33 8.36 -4.80 -6.47
N LYS A 34 8.75 -5.84 -5.75
CA LYS A 34 9.23 -7.11 -6.29
C LYS A 34 8.54 -8.26 -5.55
N ILE A 35 8.04 -9.24 -6.27
CA ILE A 35 7.48 -10.47 -5.69
C ILE A 35 8.55 -11.15 -4.84
N GLY A 36 8.19 -11.58 -3.63
CA GLY A 36 9.11 -12.18 -2.67
C GLY A 36 10.05 -11.19 -1.95
N GLY A 37 10.00 -9.90 -2.26
CA GLY A 37 10.84 -8.86 -1.66
C GLY A 37 10.10 -7.97 -0.65
N TRP A 38 10.77 -7.58 0.43
CA TRP A 38 10.26 -6.55 1.35
C TRP A 38 10.52 -5.15 0.79
N THR A 39 9.45 -4.41 0.56
CA THR A 39 9.45 -3.00 0.20
C THR A 39 9.21 -2.14 1.44
N LYS A 40 10.02 -1.08 1.63
CA LYS A 40 9.87 -0.12 2.73
C LYS A 40 9.31 1.20 2.20
N LYS A 41 8.65 1.98 3.07
CA LYS A 41 8.29 3.36 2.73
C LYS A 41 9.54 4.20 2.39
N PRO A 42 9.49 5.07 1.37
CA PRO A 42 10.59 5.99 1.08
C PRO A 42 10.86 6.94 2.25
N LYS A 43 12.10 7.45 2.35
CA LYS A 43 12.44 8.48 3.34
C LYS A 43 11.59 9.73 3.09
N LYS A 44 11.10 10.36 4.16
CA LYS A 44 10.24 11.55 4.14
C LYS A 44 8.87 11.35 3.47
N CYS A 45 8.41 10.10 3.38
CA CYS A 45 7.05 9.75 2.95
C CYS A 45 6.25 9.13 4.11
N GLY A 46 4.93 9.22 4.01
CA GLY A 46 3.99 8.53 4.89
C GLY A 46 4.11 7.00 4.78
N PRO A 47 3.25 6.25 5.48
CA PRO A 47 3.23 4.79 5.41
C PRO A 47 2.70 4.28 4.06
N LEU A 48 3.01 3.03 3.76
CA LEU A 48 2.43 2.30 2.64
C LEU A 48 0.98 1.95 2.97
N ALA A 49 0.08 1.99 1.99
CA ALA A 49 -1.29 1.50 2.15
C ALA A 49 -1.45 0.08 1.60
N ILE A 50 -2.21 -0.74 2.32
CA ILE A 50 -2.71 -2.06 1.89
C ILE A 50 -4.21 -2.13 2.25
N PHE A 51 -4.90 -3.16 1.78
CA PHE A 51 -6.26 -3.49 2.18
C PHE A 51 -6.28 -4.75 3.04
N ASP A 52 -7.27 -4.88 3.92
CA ASP A 52 -7.48 -6.08 4.73
C ASP A 52 -8.02 -7.26 3.91
N SER A 53 -8.72 -6.96 2.82
CA SER A 53 -9.45 -7.90 1.97
C SER A 53 -9.38 -7.49 0.49
N PHE A 54 -9.69 -8.45 -0.39
CA PHE A 54 -9.78 -8.20 -1.83
C PHE A 54 -10.98 -7.30 -2.15
N ASP A 55 -12.14 -7.56 -1.54
CA ASP A 55 -13.36 -6.77 -1.73
C ASP A 55 -13.16 -5.31 -1.33
N ALA A 56 -12.52 -5.03 -0.19
CA ALA A 56 -12.19 -3.66 0.20
C ALA A 56 -11.29 -2.96 -0.83
N ALA A 57 -10.35 -3.71 -1.44
CA ALA A 57 -9.51 -3.18 -2.51
C ALA A 57 -10.32 -2.89 -3.77
N VAL A 58 -11.21 -3.80 -4.18
CA VAL A 58 -12.07 -3.63 -5.37
C VAL A 58 -13.02 -2.45 -5.19
N CYS A 59 -13.75 -2.37 -4.08
CA CYS A 59 -14.65 -1.25 -3.79
C CYS A 59 -13.94 0.10 -3.81
N PHE A 60 -12.70 0.18 -3.31
CA PHE A 60 -11.92 1.41 -3.38
C PHE A 60 -11.58 1.85 -4.81
N PHE A 61 -11.38 0.88 -5.71
CA PHE A 61 -11.05 1.15 -7.10
C PHE A 61 -12.25 1.06 -8.05
N GLU A 62 -13.47 0.88 -7.56
CA GLU A 62 -14.68 0.76 -8.39
C GLU A 62 -14.92 2.04 -9.21
N ASP A 63 -14.68 3.21 -8.61
CA ASP A 63 -14.75 4.52 -9.28
C ASP A 63 -13.52 4.84 -10.17
N TYR A 64 -12.50 3.98 -10.17
CA TYR A 64 -11.27 4.17 -10.92
C TYR A 64 -11.13 3.11 -12.01
N THR A 65 -10.53 3.47 -13.15
CA THR A 65 -10.25 2.46 -14.18
C THR A 65 -9.35 1.37 -13.61
N LEU A 66 -9.84 0.15 -13.43
CA LEU A 66 -9.06 -1.02 -12.96
C LEU A 66 -7.96 -1.44 -13.95
N ALA A 67 -7.98 -0.91 -15.17
CA ALA A 67 -6.96 -1.16 -16.18
C ALA A 67 -5.54 -0.97 -15.61
N ASN A 68 -4.68 -1.94 -15.91
CA ASN A 68 -3.28 -2.00 -15.48
C ASN A 68 -3.08 -2.09 -13.97
N ARG A 69 -4.06 -2.52 -13.17
CA ARG A 69 -3.86 -2.86 -11.75
C ARG A 69 -3.82 -4.37 -11.56
N LYS A 70 -3.00 -4.79 -10.60
CA LYS A 70 -2.91 -6.16 -10.12
C LYS A 70 -2.99 -6.19 -8.61
N PHE A 71 -3.69 -7.19 -8.11
CA PHE A 71 -3.89 -7.43 -6.70
C PHE A 71 -2.90 -8.51 -6.25
N TYR A 72 -2.27 -8.30 -5.10
CA TYR A 72 -1.27 -9.21 -4.57
C TYR A 72 -1.59 -9.52 -3.12
N LEU A 73 -1.56 -10.81 -2.77
CA LEU A 73 -1.45 -11.19 -1.38
C LEU A 73 -0.09 -10.73 -0.85
N CYS A 74 -0.09 -10.11 0.32
CA CYS A 74 1.12 -9.58 0.92
C CYS A 74 1.23 -9.90 2.40
N LYS A 75 2.47 -9.90 2.89
CA LYS A 75 2.81 -9.79 4.31
C LYS A 75 3.15 -8.34 4.62
N TYR A 76 2.82 -7.86 5.81
CA TYR A 76 3.16 -6.49 6.20
C TYR A 76 3.59 -6.35 7.65
N LYS A 77 4.31 -5.24 7.91
CA LYS A 77 4.51 -4.71 9.26
C LYS A 77 3.71 -3.42 9.36
N GLU A 78 2.68 -3.45 10.21
CA GLU A 78 1.77 -2.33 10.43
C GLU A 78 2.52 -1.06 10.86
N SER A 79 1.95 0.08 10.50
CA SER A 79 2.35 1.39 10.98
C SER A 79 1.60 1.73 12.25
N GLU A 80 2.23 2.49 13.15
CA GLU A 80 1.54 3.11 14.28
C GLU A 80 0.83 4.41 13.84
N GLU A 81 1.13 4.90 12.63
CA GLU A 81 0.43 6.02 12.01
C GLU A 81 -1.01 5.60 11.68
N LYS A 82 -1.98 6.43 12.07
CA LYS A 82 -3.42 6.19 11.85
C LYS A 82 -3.97 6.89 10.61
N HIS A 83 -3.20 7.78 10.01
CA HIS A 83 -3.66 8.66 8.95
C HIS A 83 -2.59 8.79 7.88
N LEU A 84 -3.02 9.02 6.65
CA LEU A 84 -2.15 9.46 5.59
C LEU A 84 -2.20 11.00 5.52
N TYR A 85 -1.11 11.58 5.03
CA TYR A 85 -0.95 13.02 4.89
C TYR A 85 -0.66 13.37 3.44
N LEU A 86 -1.41 14.31 2.89
CA LEU A 86 -1.13 14.92 1.61
C LEU A 86 -0.37 16.20 1.82
N ARG A 87 0.80 16.32 1.19
CA ARG A 87 1.45 17.62 1.08
C ARG A 87 0.80 18.39 -0.07
N ILE A 88 0.13 19.49 0.24
CA ILE A 88 -0.43 20.44 -0.73
C ILE A 88 0.44 21.70 -0.70
N GLY A 89 1.07 22.04 -1.82
CA GLY A 89 1.94 23.22 -1.94
C GLY A 89 3.13 23.22 -0.96
N ASP A 90 3.41 24.38 -0.39
CA ASP A 90 4.65 24.62 0.37
C ASP A 90 4.69 23.98 1.77
N GLY A 91 3.59 23.45 2.30
CA GLY A 91 3.62 22.83 3.63
C GLY A 91 2.31 22.33 4.23
N PHE A 92 1.17 22.49 3.55
CA PHE A 92 -0.11 22.05 4.12
C PHE A 92 -0.21 20.53 4.11
N LEU A 93 -0.41 19.94 5.29
CA LEU A 93 -0.69 18.51 5.44
C LEU A 93 -2.21 18.32 5.55
N ARG A 94 -2.86 17.88 4.46
CA ARG A 94 -4.26 17.47 4.54
C ARG A 94 -4.31 16.03 5.04
N LYS A 95 -4.93 15.85 6.20
CA LYS A 95 -5.35 14.56 6.72
C LYS A 95 -6.55 14.08 5.89
N PHE A 96 -6.58 12.80 5.57
CA PHE A 96 -7.75 12.20 4.95
C PHE A 96 -8.10 10.90 5.66
N ASP A 97 -9.40 10.67 5.78
CA ASP A 97 -9.91 9.43 6.33
C ASP A 97 -9.63 8.32 5.35
N LEU A 98 -9.14 7.21 5.89
CA LEU A 98 -8.82 6.06 5.07
C LEU A 98 -10.11 5.34 4.71
N PRO A 99 -10.25 4.89 3.45
CA PRO A 99 -11.32 3.99 3.07
C PRO A 99 -11.38 2.79 4.02
N LYS A 100 -12.59 2.32 4.30
CA LYS A 100 -12.80 1.14 5.13
C LYS A 100 -11.96 -0.03 4.62
N GLY A 101 -11.31 -0.74 5.53
CA GLY A 101 -10.42 -1.86 5.22
C GLY A 101 -9.01 -1.45 4.80
N THR A 102 -8.66 -0.16 4.77
CA THR A 102 -7.28 0.27 4.52
C THR A 102 -6.42 0.12 5.78
N ILE A 103 -5.24 -0.48 5.63
CA ILE A 103 -4.23 -0.62 6.68
C ILE A 103 -2.96 0.13 6.27
N LEU A 104 -2.37 0.85 7.22
CA LEU A 104 -1.10 1.53 7.03
C LEU A 104 0.07 0.63 7.46
N ALA A 105 1.11 0.58 6.65
CA ALA A 105 2.24 -0.33 6.81
C ALA A 105 3.58 0.38 6.63
N ASN A 106 4.54 0.04 7.49
CA ASN A 106 5.93 0.47 7.36
C ASN A 106 6.68 -0.29 6.27
N LYS A 107 6.35 -1.57 6.10
CA LYS A 107 6.93 -2.47 5.10
C LYS A 107 5.91 -3.48 4.61
N VAL A 108 6.01 -3.83 3.33
CA VAL A 108 5.13 -4.79 2.65
C VAL A 108 5.99 -5.77 1.85
N LYS A 109 5.65 -7.05 1.88
CA LYS A 109 6.25 -8.11 1.06
C LYS A 109 5.18 -8.70 0.18
N LEU A 110 5.31 -8.57 -1.13
CA LEU A 110 4.43 -9.26 -2.08
C LEU A 110 4.72 -10.76 -2.04
N ILE A 111 3.68 -11.59 -1.97
CA ILE A 111 3.79 -13.04 -1.92
C ILE A 111 3.43 -13.61 -3.29
N GLU A 112 2.20 -13.38 -3.72
CA GLU A 112 1.63 -13.94 -4.94
C GLU A 112 0.55 -12.99 -5.49
N GLU A 113 0.31 -13.08 -6.78
CA GLU A 113 -0.77 -12.37 -7.46
C GLU A 113 -2.10 -13.07 -7.18
N ILE A 114 -3.17 -12.29 -7.04
CA ILE A 114 -4.54 -12.80 -6.96
C ILE A 114 -5.11 -12.69 -8.37
N THR A 115 -5.42 -13.83 -8.98
CA THR A 115 -6.05 -13.98 -10.28
C THR A 115 -7.55 -14.14 -10.17
#